data_AF-K2A7Y4-F1
#
_entry.id   AF-K2A7Y4-F1
#
_cell.length_a   1.000
_cell.length_b   1.000
_cell.length_c   1.000
_cell.angle_alpha   90.00
_cell.angle_beta   90.00
_cell.angle_gamma   90.00
#
_symmetry.space_group_name_H-M   'P 1'
#
loop_
_entity.id
_entity.type
_entity.pdbx_description
1 polymer ?
#
loop_
_entity_poly.entity_id
_entity_poly.type
_entity_poly.pdbx_seq_one_letter_code
_entity_poly.pdbx_strand_id
1 'polypeptide(L)'
;TGWAGKSDGGPFPKIQKAFEQIGFAKVATSAKEGINFGYLPGQNRTKVSLSRDRLLFDAKQDVLDMAKTYVPPTPREDILVPGVGGKMAMFSAIEGYLAQGLISAHDALIAKKLAHVMCGGDIPTQARVSEQYLLDIEREAFISLCGEEKSQARMQSLLMTGKPLRN
;
A
#
# COMPACT_ATOMS: atom_id res chain seq x y z
N THR A 1 -4.78 13.00 13.35
CA THR A 1 -3.57 13.37 12.59
C THR A 1 -3.90 13.33 11.11
N GLY A 2 -3.70 14.43 10.38
CA GLY A 2 -4.01 14.50 8.95
C GLY A 2 -2.97 13.77 8.10
N TRP A 3 -3.28 13.50 6.83
CA TRP A 3 -2.36 12.85 5.87
C TRP A 3 -0.97 13.51 5.81
N ALA A 4 -0.89 14.83 6.02
CA ALA A 4 0.33 15.64 5.90
C ALA A 4 0.58 16.58 7.10
N GLY A 5 0.31 16.13 8.33
CA GLY A 5 0.55 16.95 9.52
C GLY A 5 2.03 17.33 9.68
N LYS A 6 2.38 18.62 9.78
CA LYS A 6 3.78 19.02 10.05
C LYS A 6 4.29 18.47 11.39
N SER A 7 3.39 18.25 12.35
CA SER A 7 3.70 17.67 13.66
C SER A 7 4.00 16.16 13.64
N ASP A 8 3.72 15.46 12.54
CA ASP A 8 3.95 14.01 12.41
C ASP A 8 5.03 13.62 11.39
N GLY A 9 5.87 14.60 11.00
CA GLY A 9 6.97 14.38 10.05
C GLY A 9 6.55 14.39 8.58
N GLY A 10 5.29 14.78 8.28
CA GLY A 10 4.80 14.91 6.91
C GLY A 10 4.34 13.57 6.29
N PRO A 11 4.23 13.49 4.95
CA PRO A 11 3.71 12.29 4.28
C PRO A 11 4.70 11.12 4.29
N PHE A 12 6.01 11.41 4.37
CA PHE A 12 7.05 10.41 4.17
C PHE A 12 7.06 9.27 5.22
N PRO A 13 6.98 9.51 6.54
CA PRO A 13 6.98 8.42 7.53
C PRO A 13 5.80 7.44 7.36
N LYS A 14 4.64 7.94 6.94
CA LYS A 14 3.44 7.12 6.68
C LYS A 14 3.62 6.26 5.44
N ILE A 15 4.13 6.87 4.38
CA ILE A 15 4.47 6.19 3.13
C ILE A 15 5.56 5.14 3.34
N GLN A 16 6.59 5.44 4.13
CA GLN A 16 7.63 4.47 4.52
C GLN A 16 7.04 3.28 5.27
N LYS A 17 6.19 3.51 6.28
CA LYS A 17 5.53 2.43 7.01
C LYS A 17 4.70 1.54 6.09
N ALA A 18 3.91 2.13 5.18
CA ALA A 18 3.12 1.39 4.21
C ALA A 18 4.01 0.62 3.20
N PHE A 19 5.13 1.21 2.78
CA PHE A 19 6.10 0.56 1.90
C PHE A 19 6.68 -0.70 2.54
N GLU A 20 7.09 -0.62 3.80
CA GLU A 20 7.60 -1.79 4.54
C GLU A 20 6.51 -2.85 4.76
N GLN A 21 5.27 -2.44 5.01
CA GLN A 21 4.15 -3.38 5.15
C GLN A 21 3.88 -4.14 3.86
N ILE A 22 3.85 -3.45 2.71
CA ILE A 22 3.63 -4.05 1.40
C ILE A 22 4.86 -4.89 0.99
N GLY A 23 6.06 -4.32 1.07
CA GLY A 23 7.30 -4.96 0.62
C GLY A 23 7.66 -6.24 1.38
N PHE A 24 7.36 -6.30 2.68
CA PHE A 24 7.54 -7.51 3.50
C PHE A 24 6.27 -8.36 3.64
N ALA A 25 5.22 -8.06 2.85
CA ALA A 25 3.96 -8.80 2.82
C ALA A 25 3.35 -9.02 4.22
N LYS A 26 3.28 -7.96 5.05
CA LYS A 26 2.73 -8.05 6.41
C LYS A 26 1.22 -8.29 6.37
N VAL A 27 0.80 -9.43 6.92
CA VAL A 27 -0.61 -9.84 7.01
C VAL A 27 -1.13 -9.55 8.42
N ALA A 28 -2.27 -8.86 8.52
CA ALA A 28 -2.94 -8.68 9.80
C ALA A 28 -3.70 -9.96 10.18
N THR A 29 -3.45 -10.47 11.39
CA THR A 29 -4.05 -11.69 11.94
C THR A 29 -5.31 -11.42 12.77
N SER A 30 -5.58 -10.15 13.08
CA SER A 30 -6.76 -9.72 13.83
C SER A 30 -7.25 -8.35 13.38
N ALA A 31 -8.51 -8.03 13.69
CA ALA A 31 -9.06 -6.69 13.41
C ALA A 31 -8.24 -5.59 14.14
N LYS A 32 -7.80 -5.85 15.37
CA LYS A 32 -6.99 -4.90 16.13
C LYS A 32 -5.65 -4.62 15.46
N GLU A 33 -5.00 -5.67 14.94
CA GLU A 33 -3.77 -5.53 14.16
C GLU A 33 -4.01 -4.80 12.83
N GLY A 34 -5.11 -5.11 12.13
CA GLY A 34 -5.50 -4.42 10.90
C GLY A 34 -5.71 -2.91 11.08
N ILE A 35 -6.28 -2.51 12.22
CA ILE A 35 -6.40 -1.09 12.61
C ILE A 35 -5.01 -0.48 12.87
N ASN A 36 -4.13 -1.17 13.60
CA ASN A 36 -2.76 -0.70 13.88
C ASN A 36 -1.91 -0.58 12.60
N PHE A 37 -2.15 -1.45 11.64
CA PHE A 37 -1.51 -1.40 10.32
C PHE A 37 -2.09 -0.29 9.44
N GLY A 38 -3.31 0.18 9.72
CA GLY A 38 -3.99 1.19 8.93
C GLY A 38 -4.80 0.61 7.75
N TYR A 39 -4.97 -0.72 7.70
CA TYR A 39 -5.80 -1.39 6.70
C TYR A 39 -7.29 -1.21 6.98
N LEU A 40 -7.65 -1.12 8.27
CA LEU A 40 -9.01 -0.86 8.72
C LEU A 40 -9.12 0.55 9.28
N PRO A 41 -10.30 1.21 9.15
CA PRO A 41 -10.57 2.47 9.84
C PRO A 41 -10.29 2.37 11.34
N GLY A 42 -10.06 3.51 12.00
CA GLY A 42 -9.81 3.55 13.45
C GLY A 42 -10.88 2.81 14.28
N GLN A 43 -10.55 2.49 15.54
CA GLN A 43 -11.40 1.68 16.43
C GLN A 43 -12.85 2.16 16.54
N ASN A 44 -13.09 3.47 16.46
CA ASN A 44 -14.43 4.05 16.54
C ASN A 44 -15.29 3.85 15.28
N ARG A 45 -14.68 3.45 14.16
CA ARG A 45 -15.36 3.26 12.87
C ARG A 45 -15.39 1.79 12.43
N THR A 46 -14.48 0.96 12.94
CA THR A 46 -14.44 -0.46 12.61
C THR A 46 -15.33 -1.26 13.55
N LYS A 47 -16.39 -1.86 13.02
CA LYS A 47 -17.24 -2.81 13.75
C LYS A 47 -16.63 -4.21 13.67
N VAL A 48 -16.48 -4.87 14.82
CA VAL A 48 -15.90 -6.22 14.91
C VAL A 48 -16.99 -7.18 15.40
N SER A 49 -17.33 -8.17 14.57
CA SER A 49 -18.21 -9.27 14.98
C SER A 49 -17.38 -10.43 15.52
N LEU A 50 -17.68 -10.88 16.74
CA LEU A 50 -16.97 -11.98 17.39
C LEU A 50 -17.54 -13.36 17.02
N SER A 51 -18.80 -13.40 16.60
CA SER A 51 -19.49 -14.64 16.19
C SER A 51 -19.48 -14.75 14.67
N ARG A 52 -18.89 -15.83 14.16
CA ARG A 52 -18.82 -16.09 12.73
C ARG A 52 -20.22 -16.23 12.09
N ASP A 53 -21.15 -16.82 12.83
CA ASP A 53 -22.54 -17.01 12.37
C ASP A 53 -23.30 -15.69 12.23
N ARG A 54 -22.92 -14.67 13.02
CA ARG A 54 -23.52 -13.34 12.98
C ARG A 54 -22.85 -12.37 12.03
N LEU A 55 -21.67 -12.68 11.51
CA LEU A 55 -20.87 -11.77 10.70
C LEU A 55 -21.65 -11.16 9.53
N LEU A 56 -22.38 -11.99 8.78
CA LEU A 56 -23.20 -11.53 7.63
C LEU A 56 -24.39 -10.68 8.07
N PHE A 57 -25.02 -11.03 9.18
CA PHE A 57 -26.13 -10.26 9.73
C PHE A 57 -25.65 -8.87 10.18
N ASP A 58 -24.57 -8.81 10.95
CA ASP A 58 -23.99 -7.55 11.45
C ASP A 58 -23.52 -6.66 10.29
N ALA A 59 -22.86 -7.23 9.28
CA ALA A 59 -22.44 -6.51 8.08
C ALA A 59 -23.62 -5.95 7.29
N LYS A 60 -24.70 -6.72 7.14
CA LYS A 60 -25.92 -6.25 6.46
C LYS A 60 -26.54 -5.06 7.19
N GLN A 61 -26.66 -5.13 8.52
CA GLN A 61 -27.20 -4.02 9.29
C GLN A 61 -26.35 -2.77 9.16
N ASP A 62 -25.02 -2.90 9.20
CA ASP A 62 -24.09 -1.78 9.01
C ASP A 62 -24.27 -1.10 7.64
N VAL A 63 -24.39 -1.89 6.58
CA VAL A 63 -24.63 -1.36 5.23
C VAL A 63 -25.99 -0.69 5.11
N LEU A 64 -27.05 -1.26 5.68
CA LEU A 64 -28.39 -0.65 5.67
C LEU A 64 -28.43 0.66 6.45
N ASP A 65 -27.70 0.76 7.56
CA ASP A 65 -27.57 2.00 8.32
C ASP A 65 -26.76 3.05 7.55
N MET A 66 -25.67 2.65 6.90
CA MET A 66 -24.85 3.54 6.07
C MET A 66 -25.62 4.05 4.84
N ALA A 67 -26.41 3.19 4.20
CA ALA A 67 -27.16 3.52 2.99
C ALA A 67 -28.13 4.69 3.17
N LYS A 68 -28.59 4.96 4.40
CA LYS A 68 -29.49 6.07 4.73
C LYS A 68 -28.85 7.45 4.48
N THR A 69 -27.53 7.54 4.62
CA THR A 69 -26.79 8.82 4.60
C THR A 69 -25.53 8.79 3.73
N TYR A 70 -25.29 7.69 3.02
CA TYR A 70 -24.08 7.51 2.24
C TYR A 70 -24.01 8.50 1.08
N VAL A 71 -22.85 9.14 0.94
CA VAL A 71 -22.49 9.96 -0.21
C VAL A 71 -21.16 9.45 -0.74
N PRO A 72 -21.04 9.15 -2.04
CA PRO A 72 -19.76 8.71 -2.61
C PRO A 72 -18.71 9.81 -2.44
N PRO A 73 -17.46 9.47 -2.05
CA PRO A 73 -16.39 10.44 -1.94
C PRO A 73 -16.03 10.99 -3.33
N THR A 74 -15.72 12.29 -3.40
CA THR A 74 -15.14 12.89 -4.59
C THR A 74 -13.66 12.55 -4.68
N PRO A 75 -13.13 12.20 -5.88
CA PRO A 75 -11.71 12.01 -6.08
C PRO A 75 -10.90 13.20 -5.57
N ARG A 76 -9.77 12.92 -4.92
CA ARG A 76 -8.94 13.97 -4.33
C ARG A 76 -8.00 14.59 -5.36
N GLU A 77 -7.84 15.90 -5.28
CA GLU A 77 -6.91 16.68 -6.13
C GLU A 77 -5.72 17.27 -5.35
N ASP A 78 -5.64 16.99 -4.05
CA ASP A 78 -4.78 17.69 -3.09
C ASP A 78 -3.82 16.78 -2.32
N ILE A 79 -3.50 15.60 -2.87
CA ILE A 79 -2.68 14.60 -2.20
C ILE A 79 -1.24 15.07 -2.16
N LEU A 80 -0.75 15.43 -0.97
CA LEU A 80 0.66 15.76 -0.77
C LEU A 80 1.50 14.48 -0.84
N VAL A 81 2.50 14.48 -1.71
CA VAL A 81 3.41 13.33 -1.88
C VAL A 81 4.82 13.64 -1.35
N PRO A 82 5.59 12.61 -0.98
CA PRO A 82 7.01 12.75 -0.68
C PRO A 82 7.87 13.24 -1.86
N GLY A 83 7.49 12.92 -3.11
CA GLY A 83 8.24 13.28 -4.31
C GLY A 83 9.61 12.60 -4.43
N VAL A 84 10.46 13.12 -5.31
CA VAL A 84 11.79 12.55 -5.62
C VAL A 84 12.66 12.39 -4.36
N GLY A 85 12.62 13.32 -3.41
CA GLY A 85 13.39 13.22 -2.16
C GLY A 85 13.04 11.98 -1.35
N GLY A 86 11.75 11.71 -1.15
CA GLY A 86 11.28 10.49 -0.47
C GLY A 86 11.62 9.22 -1.26
N LYS A 87 11.50 9.27 -2.59
CA LYS A 87 11.83 8.13 -3.46
C LYS A 87 13.31 7.73 -3.34
N MET A 88 14.22 8.69 -3.34
CA MET A 88 15.65 8.41 -3.20
C MET A 88 16.01 7.83 -1.83
N ALA A 89 15.37 8.30 -0.75
CA ALA A 89 15.53 7.71 0.57
C ALA A 89 15.07 6.24 0.60
N MET A 90 13.95 5.92 -0.03
CA MET A 90 13.49 4.53 -0.18
C MET A 90 14.43 3.68 -1.03
N PHE A 91 14.95 4.23 -2.13
CA PHE A 91 15.93 3.53 -2.97
C PHE A 91 17.18 3.17 -2.16
N SER A 92 17.69 4.09 -1.34
CA SER A 92 18.81 3.80 -0.46
C SER A 92 18.51 2.68 0.53
N ALA A 93 17.30 2.61 1.10
CA ALA A 93 16.90 1.53 1.98
C ALA A 93 16.83 0.17 1.24
N ILE A 94 16.29 0.17 0.02
CA ILE A 94 16.22 -1.02 -0.85
C ILE A 94 17.63 -1.55 -1.16
N GLU A 95 18.56 -0.69 -1.54
CA GLU A 95 19.97 -1.08 -1.77
C GLU A 95 20.59 -1.65 -0.50
N GLY A 96 20.27 -1.09 0.68
CA GLY A 96 20.68 -1.63 1.96
C GLY A 96 20.18 -3.06 2.19
N TYR A 97 18.91 -3.34 1.91
CA TYR A 97 18.35 -4.70 2.01
C TYR A 97 18.99 -5.66 1.01
N LEU A 98 19.27 -5.20 -0.21
CA LEU A 98 19.93 -6.00 -1.24
C LEU A 98 21.37 -6.36 -0.83
N ALA A 99 22.14 -5.37 -0.36
CA ALA A 99 23.51 -5.57 0.11
C ALA A 99 23.60 -6.51 1.32
N GLN A 100 22.58 -6.52 2.18
CA GLN A 100 22.47 -7.46 3.30
C GLN A 100 22.00 -8.87 2.90
N GLY A 101 21.68 -9.09 1.62
CA GLY A 101 21.13 -10.35 1.13
C GLY A 101 19.70 -10.65 1.61
N LEU A 102 19.00 -9.64 2.15
CA LEU A 102 17.64 -9.79 2.65
C LEU A 102 16.60 -9.87 1.53
N ILE A 103 16.93 -9.34 0.34
CA ILE A 103 16.09 -9.35 -0.86
C ILE A 103 16.91 -9.77 -2.08
N SER A 104 16.26 -10.37 -3.07
CA SER A 104 16.87 -10.68 -4.37
C SER A 104 16.97 -9.43 -5.26
N ALA A 105 17.72 -9.52 -6.36
CA ALA A 105 17.78 -8.45 -7.35
C ALA A 105 16.40 -8.13 -7.96
N HIS A 106 15.55 -9.15 -8.15
CA HIS A 106 14.19 -8.93 -8.66
C HIS A 106 13.27 -8.31 -7.62
N ASP A 107 13.41 -8.69 -6.35
CA ASP A 107 12.71 -8.03 -5.24
C ASP A 107 13.08 -6.54 -5.17
N ALA A 108 14.36 -6.20 -5.37
CA ALA A 108 14.81 -4.81 -5.41
C ALA A 108 14.22 -4.03 -6.60
N LEU A 109 14.09 -4.66 -7.77
CA LEU A 109 13.43 -4.06 -8.94
C LEU A 109 11.95 -3.75 -8.65
N ILE A 110 11.22 -4.72 -8.10
CA ILE A 110 9.81 -4.54 -7.69
C ILE A 110 9.69 -3.43 -6.63
N ALA A 111 10.54 -3.47 -5.62
CA ALA A 111 10.55 -2.49 -4.54
C ALA A 111 10.83 -1.07 -5.06
N LYS A 112 11.71 -0.89 -6.05
CA LYS A 112 11.94 0.43 -6.67
C LYS A 112 10.71 0.94 -7.42
N LYS A 113 9.98 0.07 -8.13
CA LYS A 113 8.70 0.44 -8.77
C LYS A 113 7.64 0.82 -7.73
N LEU A 114 7.54 0.06 -6.63
CA LEU A 114 6.64 0.39 -5.51
C LEU A 114 6.99 1.76 -4.90
N ALA A 115 8.26 2.01 -4.59
CA ALA A 115 8.72 3.29 -4.05
C ALA A 115 8.44 4.46 -5.01
N HIS A 116 8.59 4.23 -6.33
CA HIS A 116 8.24 5.22 -7.35
C HIS A 116 6.76 5.63 -7.26
N VAL A 117 5.83 4.66 -7.23
CA VAL A 117 4.38 4.91 -7.12
C VAL A 117 4.04 5.62 -5.81
N MET A 118 4.51 5.09 -4.68
CA MET A 118 4.15 5.60 -3.36
C MET A 118 4.67 7.02 -3.10
N CYS A 119 5.75 7.42 -3.77
CA CYS A 119 6.31 8.77 -3.69
C CYS A 119 5.78 9.73 -4.76
N GLY A 120 4.85 9.30 -5.62
CA GLY A 120 4.23 10.14 -6.66
C GLY A 120 5.06 10.29 -7.94
N GLY A 121 6.01 9.40 -8.19
CA GLY A 121 6.81 9.37 -9.42
C GLY A 121 8.00 10.32 -9.43
N ASP A 122 8.18 11.05 -10.53
CA ASP A 122 9.31 11.96 -10.79
C ASP A 122 8.94 13.44 -10.56
N ILE A 123 8.17 13.71 -9.53
CA ILE A 123 7.73 15.06 -9.17
C ILE A 123 8.53 15.66 -8.00
N PRO A 124 8.65 17.00 -7.93
CA PRO A 124 9.32 17.66 -6.83
C PRO A 124 8.76 17.29 -5.45
N THR A 125 9.63 17.29 -4.44
CA THR A 125 9.24 17.11 -3.03
C THR A 125 8.20 18.16 -2.63
N GLN A 126 7.19 17.76 -1.84
CA GLN A 126 6.07 18.61 -1.40
C GLN A 126 5.09 19.05 -2.51
N ALA A 127 5.12 18.42 -3.69
CA ALA A 127 4.07 18.58 -4.69
C ALA A 127 2.74 17.97 -4.21
N ARG A 128 1.64 18.53 -4.70
CA ARG A 128 0.30 17.94 -4.59
C ARG A 128 -0.10 17.34 -5.92
N VAL A 129 -0.75 16.19 -5.88
CA VAL A 129 -1.25 15.47 -7.06
C VAL A 129 -2.68 15.01 -6.85
N SER A 130 -3.31 14.65 -7.97
CA SER A 130 -4.62 14.02 -7.95
C SER A 130 -4.52 12.53 -7.64
N GLU A 131 -5.63 11.97 -7.17
CA GLU A 131 -5.80 10.52 -6.99
C GLU A 131 -5.65 9.80 -8.32
N GLN A 132 -6.24 10.34 -9.39
CA GLN A 132 -6.16 9.76 -10.73
C GLN A 132 -4.71 9.67 -11.22
N TYR A 133 -3.89 10.70 -10.96
CA TYR A 133 -2.47 10.68 -11.29
C TYR A 133 -1.74 9.51 -10.60
N LEU A 134 -2.02 9.27 -9.31
CA LEU A 134 -1.40 8.15 -8.58
C LEU A 134 -1.85 6.78 -9.12
N LEU A 135 -3.14 6.65 -9.48
CA LEU A 135 -3.67 5.43 -10.09
C LEU A 135 -3.05 5.17 -11.48
N ASP A 136 -2.80 6.23 -12.26
CA ASP A 136 -2.20 6.09 -13.58
C ASP A 136 -0.74 5.62 -13.51
N ILE A 137 0.08 6.17 -12.60
CA ILE A 137 1.46 5.71 -12.40
C ILE A 137 1.50 4.31 -11.76
N GLU A 138 0.55 3.97 -10.88
CA GLU A 138 0.42 2.63 -10.34
C GLU A 138 0.13 1.62 -11.45
N ARG A 139 -0.84 1.93 -12.32
CA ARG A 139 -1.21 1.09 -13.45
C ARG A 139 -0.02 0.86 -14.38
N GLU A 140 0.74 1.90 -14.72
CA GLU A 140 1.93 1.77 -15.55
C GLU A 140 2.98 0.87 -14.90
N ALA A 141 3.31 1.11 -13.62
CA ALA A 141 4.27 0.32 -12.87
C ALA A 141 3.85 -1.15 -12.76
N PHE A 142 2.57 -1.41 -12.49
CA PHE A 142 2.00 -2.76 -12.40
C PHE A 142 2.10 -3.50 -13.74
N ILE A 143 1.64 -2.87 -14.84
CA ILE A 143 1.69 -3.49 -16.17
C ILE A 143 3.14 -3.77 -16.59
N SER A 144 4.06 -2.85 -16.32
CA SER A 144 5.49 -3.05 -16.56
C SER A 144 6.01 -4.29 -15.81
N LEU A 145 5.66 -4.46 -14.52
CA LEU A 145 6.08 -5.61 -13.73
C LEU A 145 5.46 -6.94 -14.20
N CYS A 146 4.24 -6.92 -14.74
CA CYS A 146 3.63 -8.10 -15.36
C CYS A 146 4.37 -8.57 -16.62
N GLY A 147 5.06 -7.65 -17.31
CA GLY A 147 5.90 -7.97 -18.47
C GLY A 147 7.23 -8.66 -18.12
N GLU A 148 7.66 -8.62 -16.85
CA GLU A 148 8.93 -9.21 -16.42
C GLU A 148 8.87 -10.74 -16.37
N GLU A 149 9.81 -11.43 -17.04
CA GLU A 149 9.88 -12.89 -17.07
C GLU A 149 9.94 -13.51 -15.67
N LYS A 150 10.71 -12.89 -14.76
CA LYS A 150 10.82 -13.36 -13.37
C LYS A 150 9.51 -13.21 -12.60
N SER A 151 8.73 -12.16 -12.85
CA SER A 151 7.40 -11.99 -12.25
C SER A 151 6.43 -13.06 -12.76
N GLN A 152 6.46 -13.35 -14.07
CA GLN A 152 5.65 -14.41 -14.67
C GLN A 152 6.01 -15.79 -14.12
N ALA A 153 7.31 -16.09 -13.98
CA ALA A 153 7.78 -17.33 -13.37
C ALA A 153 7.32 -17.47 -11.90
N ARG A 154 7.33 -16.37 -11.13
CA ARG A 154 6.81 -16.35 -9.75
C ARG A 154 5.32 -16.64 -9.70
N MET A 155 4.53 -16.00 -10.56
CA MET A 155 3.10 -16.26 -10.67
C MET A 155 2.82 -17.71 -11.06
N GLN A 156 3.54 -18.24 -12.07
CA GLN A 156 3.40 -19.62 -12.50
C GLN A 156 3.72 -20.60 -11.38
N SER A 157 4.84 -20.41 -10.66
CA SER A 157 5.19 -21.26 -9.51
C SER A 157 4.10 -21.24 -8.45
N LEU A 158 3.60 -20.06 -8.10
CA LEU A 158 2.56 -19.92 -7.08
C LEU A 158 1.26 -20.63 -7.50
N LEU A 159 0.81 -20.44 -8.74
CA LEU A 159 -0.43 -21.03 -9.24
C LEU A 159 -0.33 -22.55 -9.42
N MET A 160 0.81 -23.05 -9.91
CA MET A 160 0.99 -24.47 -10.23
C MET A 160 1.39 -25.30 -9.02
N THR A 161 2.16 -24.74 -8.10
CA THR A 161 2.77 -25.50 -6.98
C THR A 161 2.29 -25.04 -5.60
N GLY A 162 1.63 -23.88 -5.51
CA GLY A 162 1.29 -23.23 -4.24
C GLY A 162 2.49 -22.64 -3.50
N LYS A 163 3.71 -22.71 -4.05
CA LYS A 163 4.93 -22.25 -3.40
C LYS A 163 5.50 -20.99 -4.07
N PRO A 164 5.88 -19.96 -3.29
CA PRO A 164 6.52 -18.77 -3.83
C PRO A 164 7.91 -19.11 -4.38
N LEU A 165 8.19 -18.67 -5.60
CA LEU A 165 9.52 -18.72 -6.20
C LEU A 165 10.30 -17.46 -5.79
N ARG A 166 11.58 -17.61 -5.45
CA ARG A 166 12.47 -16.49 -5.13
C ARG A 166 13.64 -16.49 -6.12
N ASN A 167 13.60 -15.57 -7.07
CA ASN A 167 14.53 -15.42 -8.21
C ASN A 167 14.90 -13.95 -8.45
#